data_AF-A0A660S8A5-F1
#
_entry.id   AF-A0A660S8A5-F1
#
_cell.length_a   1.000
_cell.length_b   1.000
_cell.length_c   1.000
_cell.angle_alpha   90.00
_cell.angle_beta   90.00
_cell.angle_gamma   90.00
#
_symmetry.space_group_name_H-M   'P 1'
#
loop_
_entity.id
_entity.type
_entity.pdbx_description
1 polymer ?
#
loop_
_entity_poly.entity_id
_entity_poly.type
_entity_poly.pdbx_seq_one_letter_code
_entity_poly.pdbx_strand_id
1 'polypeptide(L)'
;MKLEMEMICPNCGRSIEEIKSDKRLGCAFCYTVFSDYIEKMLKMSQGTFVHIGMAPKKSEKKERLKNAYFKAKKALKSAIKEEDYEKAHQISEDIKLIEEQLSAEG
;
A
#
# COMPACT_ATOMS: atom_id res chain seq x y z
N MET A 1 6.93 -7.17 -43.56
CA MET A 1 6.41 -8.39 -42.90
C MET A 1 6.81 -8.31 -41.44
N LYS A 2 5.83 -8.12 -40.55
CA LYS A 2 6.08 -8.03 -39.11
C LYS A 2 6.09 -9.47 -38.59
N LEU A 3 7.27 -10.01 -38.27
CA LEU A 3 7.35 -11.27 -37.53
C LEU A 3 6.90 -10.96 -36.11
N GLU A 4 5.62 -11.16 -35.83
CA GLU A 4 5.15 -11.26 -34.45
C GLU A 4 5.61 -12.64 -33.98
N MET A 5 6.70 -12.66 -33.22
CA MET A 5 7.12 -13.83 -32.46
C MET A 5 6.01 -14.14 -31.47
N GLU A 6 5.16 -15.11 -31.81
CA GLU A 6 4.20 -15.68 -30.88
C GLU A 6 4.97 -16.20 -29.67
N MET A 7 4.90 -15.47 -28.55
CA MET A 7 5.51 -15.95 -27.31
C MET A 7 4.67 -17.13 -26.82
N ILE A 8 5.26 -18.32 -26.96
CA ILE A 8 4.67 -19.59 -26.57
C ILE A 8 5.47 -20.14 -25.40
N CYS A 9 4.78 -20.67 -24.40
CA CYS A 9 5.43 -21.35 -23.28
C CYS A 9 6.05 -22.66 -23.78
N PRO A 10 7.38 -22.86 -23.65
CA PRO A 10 8.03 -24.08 -24.13
C PRO A 10 7.65 -25.33 -23.31
N ASN A 11 7.08 -25.14 -22.11
CA ASN A 11 6.69 -26.26 -21.25
C ASN A 11 5.26 -26.76 -21.51
N CYS A 12 4.29 -25.86 -21.73
CA CYS A 12 2.88 -26.24 -21.89
C CYS A 12 2.26 -25.84 -23.23
N GLY A 13 3.02 -25.20 -24.12
CA GLY A 13 2.59 -24.84 -25.48
C GLY A 13 1.55 -23.71 -25.57
N ARG A 14 1.16 -23.10 -24.46
CA ARG A 14 0.21 -21.97 -24.46
C ARG A 14 0.83 -20.70 -25.03
N SER A 15 0.07 -19.98 -25.85
CA SER A 15 0.48 -18.68 -26.36
C SER A 15 0.09 -17.53 -25.41
N ILE A 16 0.80 -16.41 -25.53
CA ILE A 16 0.48 -15.19 -24.79
C ILE A 16 -0.91 -14.62 -25.13
N GLU A 17 -1.43 -14.89 -26.33
CA GLU A 17 -2.73 -14.41 -26.79
C GLU A 17 -3.88 -15.14 -26.12
N GLU A 18 -3.75 -16.46 -25.95
CA GLU A 18 -4.69 -17.26 -25.18
C GLU A 18 -4.77 -16.77 -23.73
N ILE A 19 -3.61 -16.54 -23.12
CA ILE A 19 -3.50 -16.03 -21.75
C ILE A 19 -4.09 -14.62 -21.65
N LYS A 20 -3.92 -13.76 -22.67
CA LYS A 20 -4.54 -12.43 -22.70
C LYS A 20 -6.07 -12.49 -22.73
N SER A 21 -6.63 -13.49 -23.40
CA SER A 21 -8.07 -13.66 -23.56
C SER A 21 -8.72 -14.23 -22.29
N ASP A 22 -8.18 -15.33 -21.76
CA ASP A 22 -8.79 -16.05 -20.63
C ASP A 22 -8.18 -15.71 -19.25
N LYS A 23 -7.05 -15.00 -19.22
CA LYS A 23 -6.26 -14.63 -18.03
C LYS A 23 -5.77 -15.83 -17.22
N ARG A 24 -5.63 -17.02 -17.84
CA ARG A 24 -5.22 -18.26 -17.17
C ARG A 24 -3.86 -18.73 -17.67
N LEU A 25 -2.97 -19.01 -16.71
CA LEU A 25 -1.67 -19.61 -16.98
C LEU A 25 -1.80 -21.14 -17.10
N GLY A 26 -1.02 -21.75 -17.99
CA GLY A 26 -1.05 -23.19 -18.24
C GLY A 26 -0.17 -24.03 -17.31
N CYS A 27 0.98 -23.50 -16.86
CA CYS A 27 1.89 -24.16 -15.95
C CYS A 27 2.74 -23.15 -15.16
N ALA A 28 3.57 -23.62 -14.21
CA ALA A 28 4.46 -22.76 -13.43
C ALA A 28 5.46 -21.97 -14.29
N PHE A 29 5.95 -22.56 -15.39
CA PHE A 29 6.92 -21.91 -16.27
C PHE A 29 6.34 -20.67 -16.99
N CYS A 30 5.01 -20.58 -17.11
CA CYS A 30 4.34 -19.40 -17.65
C CYS A 30 4.62 -18.12 -16.85
N TYR A 31 4.91 -18.22 -15.54
CA TYR A 31 5.29 -17.04 -14.73
C TYR A 31 6.61 -16.42 -15.19
N THR A 32 7.54 -17.26 -15.64
CA THR A 32 8.85 -16.81 -16.12
C THR A 32 8.78 -16.31 -17.56
N VAL A 33 8.09 -17.05 -18.45
CA VAL A 33 8.02 -16.71 -19.88
C VAL A 33 7.20 -15.45 -20.12
N PHE A 34 6.15 -15.25 -19.34
CA PHE A 34 5.22 -14.14 -19.51
C PHE A 34 5.30 -13.11 -18.38
N SER A 35 6.44 -13.03 -17.68
CA SER A 35 6.67 -12.15 -16.53
C SER A 35 6.21 -10.72 -16.80
N ASP A 36 6.65 -10.14 -17.91
CA ASP A 36 6.36 -8.75 -18.28
C ASP A 36 4.86 -8.48 -18.47
N TYR A 37 4.13 -9.47 -18.99
CA TYR A 37 2.69 -9.37 -19.16
C TYR A 37 1.96 -9.54 -17.81
N ILE A 38 2.37 -10.53 -17.02
CA ILE A 38 1.79 -10.81 -15.71
C ILE A 38 1.99 -9.62 -14.77
N GLU A 39 3.17 -9.01 -14.77
CA GLU A 39 3.47 -7.81 -14.00
C GLU A 39 2.56 -6.64 -14.39
N LYS A 40 2.40 -6.38 -15.70
CA LYS A 40 1.49 -5.32 -16.18
C LYS A 40 0.04 -5.61 -15.81
N MET A 41 -0.41 -6.85 -15.96
CA MET A 41 -1.76 -7.27 -15.60
C MET A 41 -2.02 -7.08 -14.09
N LEU A 42 -1.10 -7.54 -13.24
CA LEU A 42 -1.20 -7.40 -11.79
C LEU A 42 -1.21 -5.93 -11.38
N LYS A 43 -0.35 -5.10 -11.99
CA LYS A 43 -0.32 -3.65 -11.75
C LYS A 43 -1.65 -2.97 -12.09
N MET A 44 -2.28 -3.36 -13.21
CA MET A 44 -3.59 -2.83 -13.59
C MET A 44 -4.71 -3.26 -12.64
N SER A 45 -4.66 -4.49 -12.12
CA SER A 45 -5.72 -5.02 -11.26
C SER A 45 -5.61 -4.59 -9.79
N GLN A 46 -4.40 -4.38 -9.27
CA GLN A 46 -4.16 -4.15 -7.84
C GLN A 46 -3.59 -2.76 -7.53
N GLY A 47 -3.25 -1.95 -8.55
CA GLY A 47 -2.73 -0.58 -8.42
C GLY A 47 -1.31 -0.49 -7.82
N THR A 48 -0.93 -1.42 -6.95
CA THR A 48 0.38 -1.53 -6.30
C THR A 48 0.75 -3.01 -6.12
N PHE A 49 2.04 -3.35 -6.26
CA PHE A 49 2.56 -4.71 -6.02
C PHE A 49 2.66 -5.08 -4.53
N VAL A 50 2.44 -4.11 -3.65
CA VAL A 50 2.53 -4.27 -2.20
C VAL A 50 1.11 -4.28 -1.63
N HIS A 51 0.64 -5.45 -1.19
CA HIS A 51 -0.53 -5.53 -0.33
C HIS A 51 -0.17 -4.93 1.03
N ILE A 52 -0.60 -3.69 1.29
CA ILE A 52 -0.38 -3.03 2.59
C ILE A 52 -1.33 -3.61 3.67
N GLY A 53 -2.21 -4.55 3.28
CA GLY A 53 -3.25 -5.09 4.14
C GLY A 53 -4.43 -4.13 4.26
N MET A 54 -5.64 -4.68 4.39
CA MET A 54 -6.83 -3.89 4.66
C MET A 54 -6.98 -3.77 6.18
N ALA A 55 -6.78 -2.58 6.74
CA ALA A 55 -7.07 -2.35 8.15
C ALA A 55 -8.58 -2.53 8.40
N PRO A 56 -9.01 -3.37 9.36
CA PRO A 56 -10.42 -3.44 9.74
C PRO A 56 -10.99 -2.05 10.05
N LYS A 57 -12.22 -1.73 9.59
CA LYS A 57 -12.85 -0.41 9.81
C LYS A 57 -12.82 0.05 11.28
N LYS A 58 -12.92 -0.88 12.23
CA LYS A 58 -12.79 -0.58 13.68
C LYS A 58 -11.37 -0.17 14.09
N SER A 59 -10.36 -0.74 13.46
CA SER A 59 -8.95 -0.36 13.69
C SER A 59 -8.55 0.91 12.96
N GLU A 60 -9.27 1.31 11.92
CA GLU A 60 -8.97 2.52 11.13
C GLU A 60 -9.03 3.80 11.99
N LYS A 61 -10.00 3.90 12.91
CA LYS A 61 -10.13 5.07 13.80
C LYS A 61 -8.98 5.14 14.80
N LYS A 62 -8.70 4.03 15.50
CA LYS A 62 -7.57 3.91 16.44
C LYS A 62 -6.23 4.17 15.76
N GLU A 63 -6.03 3.67 14.54
CA GLU A 63 -4.80 3.86 13.78
C GLU A 63 -4.65 5.31 13.29
N ARG A 64 -5.74 5.97 12.90
CA ARG A 64 -5.75 7.41 12.60
C ARG A 64 -5.36 8.24 13.83
N LEU A 65 -5.92 7.93 15.00
CA LEU A 65 -5.59 8.61 16.25
C LEU A 65 -4.12 8.42 16.64
N LYS A 66 -3.58 7.20 16.53
CA LYS A 66 -2.14 6.94 16.74
C LYS A 66 -1.27 7.77 15.79
N ASN A 67 -1.63 7.80 14.51
CA ASN A 67 -0.88 8.58 13.52
C ASN A 67 -0.94 10.08 13.81
N ALA A 68 -2.11 10.60 14.22
CA ALA A 68 -2.26 11.99 14.64
C ALA A 68 -1.39 12.29 15.89
N TYR A 69 -1.39 11.41 16.87
CA TYR A 69 -0.54 11.50 18.06
C TYR A 69 0.95 11.59 17.71
N PHE A 70 1.46 10.69 16.87
CA PHE A 70 2.87 10.72 16.46
C PHE A 70 3.24 12.01 15.72
N LYS A 71 2.35 12.52 14.87
CA LYS A 71 2.54 13.80 14.17
C LYS A 71 2.58 14.97 15.16
N ALA A 72 1.62 15.04 16.08
CA ALA A 72 1.56 16.08 17.09
C ALA A 72 2.81 16.06 17.99
N LYS A 73 3.27 14.88 18.41
CA LYS A 73 4.49 14.71 19.20
C LYS A 73 5.74 15.18 18.45
N LYS A 74 5.80 14.98 17.13
CA LYS A 74 6.88 15.51 16.29
C LYS A 74 6.79 17.04 16.19
N ALA A 75 5.59 17.59 15.98
CA ALA A 75 5.37 19.03 15.92
C ALA A 75 5.71 19.73 17.25
N LEU A 76 5.37 19.12 18.39
CA LEU A 76 5.74 19.62 19.71
C LEU A 76 7.24 19.76 19.88
N LYS A 77 8.01 18.74 19.48
CA LYS A 77 9.48 18.78 19.52
C LYS A 77 10.04 19.90 18.65
N SER A 78 9.45 20.14 17.48
CA SER A 78 9.85 21.25 16.62
C SER A 78 9.53 22.60 17.26
N ALA A 79 8.32 22.80 17.79
CA ALA A 79 7.91 24.05 18.44
C ALA A 79 8.80 24.39 19.65
N ILE A 80 9.15 23.41 20.47
CA ILE A 80 10.10 23.59 21.60
C ILE A 80 11.49 24.00 21.08
N LYS A 81 11.97 23.38 19.99
CA LYS A 81 13.26 23.70 19.39
C LYS A 81 13.30 25.11 18.79
N GLU A 82 12.17 25.59 18.30
CA GLU A 82 11.99 26.94 17.73
C GLU A 82 11.65 27.98 18.82
N GLU A 83 11.63 27.59 20.09
CA GLU A 83 11.27 28.44 21.25
C GLU A 83 9.85 29.04 21.13
N ASP A 84 8.97 28.41 20.35
CA ASP A 84 7.57 28.78 20.22
C ASP A 84 6.74 28.09 21.31
N TYR A 85 6.83 28.64 22.52
CA TYR A 85 6.18 28.07 23.71
C TYR A 85 4.66 28.13 23.66
N GLU A 86 4.09 29.11 22.97
CA GLU A 86 2.63 29.23 22.81
C GLU A 86 2.09 28.08 21.95
N LYS A 87 2.72 27.81 20.79
CA LYS A 87 2.37 26.64 19.99
C LYS A 87 2.69 25.33 20.70
N ALA A 88 3.81 25.25 21.43
CA ALA A 88 4.13 24.05 22.19
C ALA A 88 3.07 23.74 23.27
N HIS A 89 2.52 24.78 23.91
CA HIS A 89 1.43 24.63 24.86
C HIS A 89 0.15 24.10 24.19
N GLN A 90 -0.28 24.72 23.09
CA GLN A 90 -1.46 24.30 22.31
C GLN A 90 -1.32 22.83 21.85
N ILE A 91 -0.17 22.48 21.26
CA ILE A 91 0.08 21.10 20.79
C ILE A 91 0.09 20.11 21.96
N SER A 92 0.54 20.53 23.16
CA SER A 92 0.50 19.67 24.34
C SER A 92 -0.92 19.40 24.83
N GLU A 93 -1.82 20.38 24.74
CA GLU A 93 -3.24 20.18 25.03
C GLU A 93 -3.91 19.26 24.00
N ASP A 94 -3.62 19.46 22.71
CA ASP A 94 -4.10 18.58 21.65
C ASP A 94 -3.64 17.12 21.84
N ILE A 95 -2.39 16.92 22.27
CA ILE A 95 -1.86 15.58 22.56
C ILE A 95 -2.66 14.91 23.68
N LYS A 96 -3.00 15.62 24.76
CA LYS A 96 -3.80 15.07 25.86
C LYS A 96 -5.18 14.61 25.38
N LEU A 97 -5.85 15.43 24.57
CA LEU A 97 -7.15 15.08 23.99
C LEU A 97 -7.07 13.82 23.12
N ILE A 98 -6.01 13.68 22.31
CA ILE A 98 -5.79 12.48 21.49
C ILE A 98 -5.50 11.24 22.37
N GLU A 99 -4.74 11.39 23.46
CA GLU A 99 -4.47 10.29 24.41
C GLU A 99 -5.75 9.83 25.13
N GLU A 100 -6.61 10.77 25.55
CA GLU A 100 -7.92 10.46 26.13
C GLU A 100 -8.79 9.67 25.13
N GLN A 101 -8.86 10.12 23.88
CA GLN A 101 -9.59 9.40 22.83
C GLN A 101 -9.03 8.00 22.55
N LEU A 102 -7.70 7.84 22.57
CA LEU A 102 -7.05 6.53 22.43
C LEU A 102 -7.35 5.59 23.59
N SER A 103 -7.48 6.12 24.82
CA SER A 103 -7.84 5.34 26.01
C SER A 103 -9.32 4.91 26.01
N ALA A 104 -10.21 5.74 25.46
CA ALA A 104 -11.64 5.46 25.36
C ALA A 104 -11.98 4.45 24.24
N GLU A 105 -11.11 4.30 23.24
CA GLU A 105 -11.19 3.28 22.18
C GLU A 105 -10.40 1.99 22.51
N GLY A 106 -10.14 1.77 23.82
CA GLY A 106 -9.55 0.57 24.41
C GLY A 106 -10.45 -0.64 24.34
#